data_AF-A0A535B369-F1
#
_entry.id   AF-A0A535B369-F1
#
_cell.length_a   1.000
_cell.length_b   1.000
_cell.length_c   1.000
_cell.angle_alpha   90.00
_cell.angle_beta   90.00
_cell.angle_gamma   90.00
#
_symmetry.space_group_name_H-M   'P 1'
#
loop_
_entity.id
_entity.type
_entity.pdbx_description
1 polymer ?
#
loop_
_entity_poly.entity_id
_entity_poly.type
_entity_poly.pdbx_seq_one_letter_code
_entity_poly.pdbx_strand_id
1 'polypeptide(L)'
;MLRLRLFVLAVTLAMTMAEFIEVQKLAPGDLRTRFGLSPSCDPSLTALTTDPAANLVTVAIDCRDNPATTSPPAGASGERPRPK
;
A
#
# COMPACT_ATOMS: atom_id res chain seq x y z
N MET A 1 11.03 -22.42 5.84
CA MET A 1 11.61 -21.19 5.27
C MET A 1 10.61 -20.58 4.30
N LEU A 2 9.82 -19.61 4.75
CA LEU A 2 8.93 -18.86 3.86
C LEU A 2 9.81 -17.87 3.08
N ARG A 3 10.07 -18.15 1.79
CA ARG A 3 10.78 -17.20 0.93
C ARG A 3 9.90 -15.96 0.80
N LEU A 4 10.32 -14.86 1.42
CA LEU A 4 9.72 -13.54 1.30
C LEU A 4 9.76 -13.15 -0.18
N ARG A 5 8.68 -13.43 -0.92
CA ARG A 5 8.53 -12.93 -2.28
C ARG A 5 8.06 -11.49 -2.17
N LEU A 6 9.01 -10.56 -2.18
CA LEU A 6 8.73 -9.14 -2.32
C LEU A 6 8.12 -8.93 -3.72
N PHE A 7 6.81 -9.04 -3.85
CA PHE A 7 6.12 -8.65 -5.08
C PHE A 7 5.92 -7.14 -5.02
N VAL A 8 6.78 -6.40 -5.71
CA VAL A 8 6.61 -4.96 -5.88
C VAL A 8 5.71 -4.74 -7.09
N LEU A 9 4.47 -4.34 -6.82
CA LEU A 9 3.62 -3.74 -7.85
C LEU A 9 3.96 -2.26 -7.89
N ALA A 10 4.58 -1.82 -8.99
CA ALA A 10 4.88 -0.43 -9.26
C ALA A 10 3.86 0.11 -10.27
N VAL A 11 3.06 1.09 -9.85
CA VAL A 11 2.17 1.83 -10.76
C VAL A 11 2.75 3.23 -10.95
N THR A 12 2.95 3.64 -12.20
CA THR A 12 3.36 5.00 -12.55
C THR A 12 2.18 5.80 -13.08
N LEU A 13 1.99 7.01 -12.53
CA LEU A 13 0.99 7.95 -13.01
C LEU A 13 1.63 9.31 -13.27
N ALA A 14 1.23 9.98 -14.34
CA ALA A 14 1.52 11.38 -14.55
C ALA A 14 0.44 12.23 -13.88
N MET A 15 0.84 13.19 -13.06
CA MET A 15 -0.06 14.15 -12.42
C MET A 15 0.61 15.51 -12.27
N THR A 16 -0.17 16.53 -11.92
CA THR A 16 0.37 17.86 -11.61
C THR A 16 1.07 17.88 -10.25
N MET A 17 1.96 18.84 -10.03
CA MET A 17 2.59 19.07 -8.74
C MET A 17 1.57 19.33 -7.62
N ALA A 18 0.49 20.05 -7.92
CA ALA A 18 -0.58 20.31 -6.96
C ALA A 18 -1.29 19.00 -6.56
N GLU A 19 -1.63 18.16 -7.53
CA GLU A 19 -2.23 16.85 -7.26
C GLU A 19 -1.30 15.95 -6.45
N PHE A 20 0.00 15.96 -6.74
CA PHE A 20 0.98 15.18 -5.98
C PHE A 20 1.08 15.63 -4.52
N ILE A 21 1.04 16.95 -4.26
CA ILE A 21 1.02 17.49 -2.89
C ILE A 21 -0.22 17.01 -2.13
N GLU A 22 -1.38 16.98 -2.77
CA GLU A 22 -2.60 16.45 -2.15
C GLU A 22 -2.52 14.94 -1.91
N VAL A 23 -1.95 14.18 -2.84
CA VAL A 23 -1.73 12.74 -2.68
C VAL A 23 -0.77 12.43 -1.52
N GLN A 24 0.30 13.22 -1.33
CA GLN A 24 1.25 13.03 -0.23
C GLN A 24 0.65 13.24 1.17
N LYS A 25 -0.45 13.99 1.28
CA LYS A 25 -1.15 14.22 2.55
C LYS A 25 -2.05 13.05 2.96
N LEU A 26 -2.34 12.13 2.04
CA LEU A 26 -3.25 11.01 2.29
C LEU A 26 -2.62 9.98 3.22
N ALA A 27 -3.45 9.42 4.10
CA ALA A 27 -3.04 8.27 4.88
C ALA A 27 -2.87 7.03 3.98
N PRO A 28 -2.05 6.03 4.37
CA PRO A 28 -1.86 4.81 3.60
C PRO A 28 -3.16 4.09 3.22
N GLY A 29 -4.18 4.11 4.09
CA GLY A 29 -5.51 3.53 3.80
C GLY A 29 -6.26 4.27 2.69
N ASP A 30 -6.15 5.59 2.66
CA ASP A 30 -6.78 6.43 1.62
C ASP A 30 -6.04 6.28 0.29
N LEU A 31 -4.71 6.13 0.31
CA LEU A 31 -3.92 5.81 -0.89
C LEU A 31 -4.35 4.47 -1.50
N ARG A 32 -4.55 3.43 -0.67
CA ARG A 32 -5.06 2.14 -1.16
C ARG A 32 -6.43 2.28 -1.82
N THR A 33 -7.33 3.02 -1.19
CA THR A 33 -8.68 3.23 -1.72
C THR A 33 -8.65 4.04 -3.02
N ARG A 34 -7.86 5.11 -3.07
CA ARG A 34 -7.76 6.01 -4.23
C ARG A 34 -7.14 5.34 -5.46
N PHE A 35 -6.15 4.48 -5.25
CA PHE A 35 -5.41 3.82 -6.33
C PHE A 35 -5.79 2.34 -6.51
N GLY A 36 -6.82 1.85 -5.81
CA GLY A 36 -7.28 0.46 -5.91
C GLY A 36 -6.23 -0.58 -5.51
N LEU A 37 -5.38 -0.26 -4.54
CA LEU A 37 -4.30 -1.15 -4.08
C LEU A 37 -4.85 -2.21 -3.12
N SER A 38 -4.12 -3.33 -3.00
CA SER A 38 -4.45 -4.40 -2.05
C SER A 38 -4.54 -3.86 -0.62
N PRO A 39 -5.45 -4.36 0.23
CA PRO A 39 -5.50 -4.00 1.65
C PRO A 39 -4.23 -4.40 2.42
N SER A 40 -3.47 -5.39 1.95
CA SER A 40 -2.17 -5.80 2.51
C SER A 40 -0.98 -4.95 2.06
N CYS A 41 -1.17 -4.09 1.06
CA CYS A 41 -0.09 -3.26 0.52
C CYS A 41 0.24 -2.14 1.49
N ASP A 42 1.53 -1.98 1.80
CA ASP A 42 2.07 -0.76 2.37
C ASP A 42 2.58 0.14 1.23
N PRO A 43 1.83 1.20 0.84
CA PRO A 43 2.20 2.03 -0.30
C PRO A 43 3.31 3.01 0.07
N SER A 44 4.33 3.11 -0.78
CA SER A 44 5.31 4.19 -0.77
C SER A 44 5.28 4.96 -2.08
N LEU A 45 5.40 6.29 -2.00
CA LEU A 45 5.34 7.19 -3.14
C LEU A 45 6.73 7.72 -3.46
N THR A 46 7.10 7.68 -4.74
CA THR A 46 8.30 8.31 -5.27
C THR A 46 7.91 9.21 -6.43
N ALA A 47 8.36 10.47 -6.47
CA ALA A 47 8.08 11.39 -7.57
C ALA A 47 9.34 11.77 -8.33
N LEU A 48 9.17 11.93 -9.63
CA LEU A 48 10.17 12.45 -10.55
C LEU A 48 9.56 13.63 -11.33
N THR A 49 10.15 14.81 -11.19
CA THR A 49 9.78 15.97 -11.99
C THR A 49 10.20 15.73 -13.43
N THR A 50 9.23 15.64 -14.33
CA THR A 50 9.48 15.39 -15.76
C THR A 50 9.49 16.68 -16.57
N ASP A 51 8.69 17.67 -16.16
CA ASP A 51 8.67 18.99 -16.77
C ASP A 51 8.33 20.06 -15.70
N PRO A 52 9.32 20.80 -15.20
CA PRO A 52 9.09 21.85 -14.21
C PRO A 52 8.34 23.06 -14.80
N ALA A 53 8.41 23.32 -16.10
CA ALA A 53 7.68 24.41 -16.73
C ALA A 53 6.18 24.08 -16.86
N ALA A 54 5.85 22.81 -17.11
CA ALA A 54 4.48 22.32 -17.15
C ALA A 54 3.90 21.92 -15.78
N ASN A 55 4.68 22.02 -14.69
CA ASN A 55 4.30 21.56 -13.35
C ASN A 55 3.86 20.09 -13.31
N LEU A 56 4.47 19.24 -14.14
CA LEU A 56 4.14 17.82 -14.24
C LEU A 56 5.17 16.95 -13.52
N VAL A 57 4.65 15.94 -12.82
CA VAL A 57 5.42 14.89 -12.17
C VAL A 57 4.96 13.52 -12.63
N THR A 58 5.92 12.61 -12.75
CA THR A 58 5.63 11.19 -12.74
C THR A 58 5.78 10.67 -11.33
N VAL A 59 4.73 10.05 -10.81
CA VAL A 59 4.70 9.45 -9.48
C VAL A 59 4.67 7.94 -9.63
N ALA A 60 5.62 7.26 -9.01
CA ALA A 60 5.64 5.83 -8.82
C ALA A 60 5.05 5.49 -7.45
N ILE A 61 4.13 4.53 -7.44
CA ILE A 61 3.57 3.95 -6.23
C ILE A 61 4.11 2.53 -6.11
N ASP A 62 4.93 2.29 -5.11
CA ASP A 62 5.47 0.97 -4.80
C ASP A 62 4.65 0.35 -3.67
N CYS A 63 4.12 -0.85 -3.91
CA CYS A 63 3.46 -1.66 -2.90
C CYS A 63 4.43 -2.68 -2.30
N ARG A 64 4.67 -2.62 -0.99
CA ARG A 64 5.32 -3.70 -0.25
C ARG A 64 4.26 -4.51 0.48
N ASP A 65 4.13 -5.79 0.17
CA ASP A 65 3.26 -6.67 0.96
C ASP A 65 3.84 -6.79 2.37
N ASN A 66 3.08 -6.32 3.37
CA ASN A 66 3.39 -6.54 4.78
C ASN A 66 2.58 -7.75 5.26
N PRO A 67 3.22 -8.91 5.55
CA PRO A 67 2.51 -10.10 6.03
C PRO A 67 1.87 -9.92 7.42
N ALA A 68 2.13 -8.82 8.13
CA ALA A 68 1.51 -8.56 9.43
C ALA A 68 -0.02 -8.40 9.36
N THR A 69 -0.58 -8.04 8.21
CA THR A 69 -2.02 -7.76 8.05
C THR A 69 -2.84 -8.98 7.62
N THR A 70 -2.22 -10.15 7.44
CA THR A 70 -2.90 -11.42 7.11
C THR A 70 -3.13 -12.32 8.32
N SER A 71 -3.24 -11.76 9.52
CA SER A 71 -3.81 -12.52 10.64
C SER A 71 -5.32 -12.69 10.38
N PRO A 72 -5.84 -13.93 10.24
CA PRO A 72 -7.29 -14.13 10.24
C PRO A 72 -7.87 -13.53 11.53
N PRO A 73 -9.11 -13.00 11.52
CA PRO A 73 -9.76 -12.64 12.77
C PRO A 73 -9.71 -13.87 13.68
N ALA A 74 -9.04 -13.74 14.82
CA ALA A 74 -9.05 -14.74 15.88
C ALA A 74 -10.47 -14.77 16.47
N GLY A 75 -11.36 -15.45 15.78
CA GLY A 75 -12.78 -15.59 16.10
C GLY A 75 -13.11 -17.03 16.41
N ALA A 76 -13.10 -17.33 17.72
CA ALA A 76 -13.99 -18.25 18.43
C ALA A 76 -13.87 -19.79 18.28
N SER A 77 -13.80 -20.40 19.48
CA SER A 77 -14.48 -21.63 19.91
C SER A 77 -13.66 -22.92 19.95
N GLY A 78 -13.38 -23.37 21.17
CA GLY A 78 -12.88 -24.73 21.43
C GLY A 78 -12.30 -24.95 22.83
N GLU A 79 -12.92 -24.42 23.89
CA GLU A 79 -12.63 -24.86 25.25
C GLU A 79 -13.06 -26.34 25.36
N ARG A 80 -12.08 -27.26 25.33
CA ARG A 80 -12.32 -28.70 25.50
C ARG A 80 -12.06 -29.05 26.97
N PRO A 81 -13.06 -29.51 27.74
CA PRO A 81 -12.85 -29.94 29.13
C PRO A 81 -11.93 -31.16 29.18
N ARG A 82 -10.92 -31.14 30.06
CA ARG A 82 -10.14 -32.34 30.40
C ARG A 82 -10.99 -33.29 31.23
N PRO A 83 -11.13 -34.58 30.86
CA PRO A 83 -11.72 -35.57 31.74
C PRO A 83 -10.68 -36.12 32.74
N LYS A 84 -11.26 -36.68 33.80
CA LYS A 84 -10.73 -37.15 35.10
C LYS A 84 -9.42 -37.93 35.08
#